data_AF-A0A956TLF9-F1
#
_entry.id   AF-A0A956TLF9-F1
#
_cell.length_a   1.000
_cell.length_b   1.000
_cell.length_c   1.000
_cell.angle_alpha   90.00
_cell.angle_beta   90.00
_cell.angle_gamma   90.00
#
_symmetry.space_group_name_H-M   'P 1'
#
loop_
_entity.id
_entity.type
_entity.pdbx_description
1 polymer ?
#
loop_
_entity_poly.entity_id
_entity_poly.type
_entity_poly.pdbx_seq_one_letter_code
_entity_poly.pdbx_strand_id
1 'polypeptide(L)'
;MNQINLDINQHSPMDPVSSVDRIARAVERILTFDGWIGEEKIFEGEDLVRISESIARRAAEPANFVNQGFHNTSVTQSKMRQMLETDPAGVAETLADLVTTGRARVGGELIEVEPESLKLDLEARLAGDETIITMGLRDAAGQLFDLLFTQAVWCRRRDQRYEYRFHQEELPDKETQATGEKLYRLDNQVGGRQEPVYEGPCLGPGEALLLSQITDGEYSGVILHTSVAGPYPGISNEAELQEAVTNYHARTKRPAQVVVFANNLFEASYPSNGHDLHMITAICHGESKQFFCQSFWGRQIDAGLNGIEASVLLRAMVLPDRIHGIPQAYDKIPAHQRVIDPAYPVRPADRAEKMITLKQTLTNLCDRQLKLQNSPEARLRKKYREDVLEWERAYKEHVKLFGESIPFSRPRPEPPGNL
;
A
#
# COMPACT_ATOMS: atom_id res chain seq x y z
N MET A 1 10.26 -8.80 49.49
CA MET A 1 10.65 -7.78 48.50
C MET A 1 11.20 -8.53 47.30
N ASN A 2 10.39 -8.71 46.26
CA ASN A 2 10.78 -9.44 45.05
C ASN A 2 11.15 -8.43 43.98
N GLN A 3 12.43 -8.43 43.56
CA GLN A 3 12.88 -7.72 42.37
C GLN A 3 12.49 -8.56 41.15
N ILE A 4 11.60 -8.00 40.32
CA ILE A 4 11.32 -8.49 38.98
C ILE A 4 12.38 -7.89 38.07
N ASN A 5 13.31 -8.72 37.61
CA ASN A 5 14.19 -8.37 36.48
C ASN A 5 13.32 -8.28 35.23
N LEU A 6 13.07 -7.05 34.77
CA LEU A 6 12.61 -6.79 33.42
C LEU A 6 13.85 -6.84 32.52
N ASP A 7 14.08 -7.99 31.90
CA ASP A 7 14.93 -8.08 30.71
C ASP A 7 14.25 -7.28 29.59
N ILE A 8 14.63 -6.02 29.50
CA ILE A 8 14.30 -5.14 28.39
C ILE A 8 15.06 -5.69 27.19
N ASN A 9 14.32 -6.22 26.23
CA ASN A 9 14.79 -6.60 24.90
C ASN A 9 15.72 -5.52 24.34
N GLN A 10 17.02 -5.81 24.38
CA GLN A 10 18.01 -5.08 23.61
C GLN A 10 17.72 -5.35 22.14
N HIS A 11 17.13 -4.38 21.45
CA HIS A 11 17.13 -4.35 19.99
C HIS A 11 18.59 -4.18 19.54
N SER A 12 19.26 -5.29 19.27
CA SER A 12 20.52 -5.27 18.52
C SER A 12 20.29 -4.52 17.21
N PRO A 13 21.17 -3.58 16.83
CA PRO A 13 21.14 -3.02 15.49
C PRO A 13 21.26 -4.17 14.48
N MET A 14 20.24 -4.36 13.64
CA MET A 14 20.23 -5.43 12.65
C MET A 14 21.49 -5.34 11.79
N ASP A 15 22.21 -6.45 11.70
CA ASP A 15 23.41 -6.58 10.86
C ASP A 15 23.01 -6.29 9.40
N PRO A 16 23.50 -5.22 8.76
CA PRO A 16 23.07 -4.82 7.41
C PRO A 16 23.32 -5.89 6.34
N VAL A 17 24.24 -6.84 6.63
CA VAL A 17 24.50 -8.03 5.81
C VAL A 17 23.30 -9.01 5.81
N SER A 18 22.32 -8.86 6.71
CA SER A 18 21.13 -9.73 6.80
C SER A 18 19.86 -9.15 6.13
N SER A 19 19.64 -7.83 6.14
CA SER A 19 18.41 -7.22 5.61
C SER A 19 18.37 -7.18 4.09
N VAL A 20 19.48 -6.83 3.44
CA VAL A 20 19.59 -6.78 1.97
C VAL A 20 19.36 -8.17 1.37
N ASP A 21 19.98 -9.20 1.96
CA ASP A 21 19.81 -10.60 1.54
C ASP A 21 18.36 -11.09 1.71
N ARG A 22 17.69 -10.70 2.80
CA ARG A 22 16.28 -11.03 3.01
C ARG A 22 15.39 -10.38 1.96
N ILE A 23 15.61 -9.10 1.66
CA ILE A 23 14.88 -8.38 0.60
C ILE A 23 15.14 -9.04 -0.76
N ALA A 24 16.41 -9.34 -1.08
CA ALA A 24 16.79 -9.99 -2.34
C ALA A 24 16.12 -11.36 -2.50
N ARG A 25 16.09 -12.18 -1.44
CA ARG A 25 15.38 -13.47 -1.44
C ARG A 25 13.87 -13.30 -1.62
N ALA A 26 13.26 -12.32 -0.97
CA ALA A 26 11.83 -12.04 -1.13
C ALA A 26 11.50 -11.64 -2.58
N VAL A 27 12.32 -10.77 -3.18
CA VAL A 27 12.23 -10.39 -4.59
C VAL A 27 12.44 -11.57 -5.53
N GLU A 28 13.48 -12.38 -5.32
CA GLU A 28 13.74 -13.58 -6.14
C GLU A 28 12.57 -14.56 -6.09
N ARG A 29 11.97 -14.75 -4.91
CA ARG A 29 10.78 -15.59 -4.74
C ARG A 29 9.60 -15.13 -5.58
N ILE A 30 9.39 -13.82 -5.70
CA ILE A 30 8.34 -13.25 -6.55
C ILE A 30 8.69 -13.42 -8.03
N LEU A 31 9.93 -13.16 -8.42
CA LEU A 31 10.38 -13.27 -9.82
C LEU A 31 10.35 -14.72 -10.35
N THR A 32 10.52 -15.70 -9.47
CA THR A 32 10.52 -17.14 -9.82
C THR A 32 9.15 -17.80 -9.68
N PHE A 33 8.17 -17.09 -9.14
CA PHE A 33 6.78 -17.54 -9.07
C PHE A 33 6.13 -17.54 -10.46
N ASP A 34 5.19 -18.45 -10.69
CA ASP A 34 4.52 -18.61 -12.00
C ASP A 34 3.23 -17.78 -12.15
N GLY A 35 2.86 -17.04 -11.10
CA GLY A 35 1.71 -16.14 -11.07
C GLY A 35 0.37 -16.79 -10.71
N TRP A 36 0.35 -18.08 -10.37
CA TRP A 36 -0.88 -18.82 -10.06
C TRP A 36 -1.15 -18.91 -8.56
N ILE A 37 -2.32 -18.42 -8.14
CA ILE A 37 -2.81 -18.56 -6.76
C ILE A 37 -4.06 -19.44 -6.79
N GLY A 38 -3.93 -20.66 -6.26
CA GLY A 38 -4.98 -21.66 -6.37
C GLY A 38 -5.17 -22.11 -7.82
N GLU A 39 -6.40 -21.99 -8.34
CA GLU A 39 -6.76 -22.38 -9.70
C GLU A 39 -6.76 -21.20 -10.69
N GLU A 40 -6.35 -20.01 -10.25
CA GLU A 40 -6.42 -18.80 -11.05
C GLU A 40 -5.04 -18.19 -11.30
N LYS A 41 -4.80 -17.73 -12.53
CA LYS A 41 -3.62 -16.97 -12.88
C LYS A 41 -3.85 -15.49 -12.57
N ILE A 42 -3.26 -15.03 -11.48
CA ILE A 42 -3.45 -13.67 -10.96
C ILE A 42 -2.43 -12.70 -11.56
N PHE A 43 -1.18 -13.13 -11.70
CA PHE A 43 -0.09 -12.28 -12.16
C PHE A 43 0.49 -12.76 -13.47
N GLU A 44 0.72 -11.81 -14.39
CA GLU A 44 1.58 -12.04 -15.53
C GLU A 44 3.04 -11.77 -15.16
N GLY A 45 3.98 -12.25 -16.00
CA GLY A 45 5.41 -12.04 -15.73
C GLY A 45 5.81 -10.56 -15.62
N GLU A 46 5.12 -9.68 -16.35
CA GLU A 46 5.31 -8.22 -16.25
C GLU A 46 4.85 -7.67 -14.88
N ASP A 47 3.77 -8.23 -14.30
CA ASP A 47 3.30 -7.84 -12.97
C ASP A 47 4.30 -8.25 -11.89
N LEU A 48 4.83 -9.47 -11.98
CA LEU A 48 5.83 -9.98 -11.02
C LEU A 48 7.10 -9.13 -11.02
N VAL A 49 7.56 -8.65 -12.18
CA VAL A 49 8.67 -7.70 -12.29
C VAL A 49 8.31 -6.36 -11.63
N ARG A 50 7.13 -5.81 -11.92
CA ARG A 50 6.68 -4.53 -11.33
C ARG A 50 6.58 -4.59 -9.81
N ILE A 51 6.01 -5.67 -9.28
CA ILE A 51 5.90 -5.92 -7.84
C ILE A 51 7.30 -5.99 -7.22
N SER A 52 8.19 -6.75 -7.84
CA SER A 52 9.57 -6.93 -7.37
C SER A 52 10.36 -5.62 -7.33
N GLU A 53 10.31 -4.83 -8.40
CA GLU A 53 10.95 -3.50 -8.46
C GLU A 53 10.35 -2.54 -7.44
N SER A 54 9.03 -2.56 -7.30
CA SER A 54 8.30 -1.73 -6.33
C SER A 54 8.74 -2.03 -4.89
N ILE A 55 8.85 -3.31 -4.51
CA ILE A 55 9.36 -3.72 -3.18
C ILE A 55 10.80 -3.25 -2.99
N ALA A 56 11.68 -3.46 -3.98
CA ALA A 56 13.09 -3.07 -3.88
C ALA A 56 13.25 -1.54 -3.73
N ARG A 57 12.53 -0.75 -4.53
CA ARG A 57 12.55 0.73 -4.45
C ARG A 57 12.07 1.24 -3.10
N ARG A 58 10.94 0.72 -2.60
CA ARG A 58 10.37 1.12 -1.31
C ARG A 58 11.25 0.72 -0.14
N ALA A 59 11.91 -0.43 -0.20
CA ALA A 59 12.87 -0.83 0.82
C ALA A 59 14.12 0.05 0.82
N ALA A 60 14.59 0.47 -0.35
CA ALA A 60 15.79 1.30 -0.49
C ALA A 60 15.54 2.78 -0.14
N GLU A 61 14.43 3.36 -0.61
CA GLU A 61 14.14 4.78 -0.44
C GLU A 61 12.65 5.04 -0.16
N PRO A 62 12.15 4.65 1.03
CA PRO A 62 10.73 4.72 1.31
C PRO A 62 10.17 6.15 1.32
N ALA A 63 11.03 7.18 1.38
CA ALA A 63 10.61 8.59 1.44
C ALA A 63 10.10 9.08 0.09
N ASN A 64 10.60 8.49 -0.99
CA ASN A 64 10.26 8.87 -2.36
C ASN A 64 9.21 7.95 -2.97
N PHE A 65 9.17 6.68 -2.52
CA PHE A 65 8.38 5.63 -3.16
C PHE A 65 7.17 5.17 -2.34
N VAL A 66 6.98 5.67 -1.11
CA VAL A 66 5.75 5.42 -0.35
C VAL A 66 4.78 6.58 -0.54
N ASN A 67 3.79 6.39 -1.40
CA ASN A 67 2.75 7.37 -1.66
C ASN A 67 1.35 6.75 -1.56
N GLN A 68 0.36 7.56 -1.17
CA GLN A 68 -1.03 7.11 -1.03
C GLN A 68 -1.73 6.83 -2.37
N GLY A 69 -1.26 7.47 -3.44
CA GLY A 69 -1.94 7.39 -4.71
C GLY A 69 -3.31 8.03 -4.72
N PHE A 70 -4.17 7.51 -5.60
CA PHE A 70 -5.53 8.00 -5.74
C PHE A 70 -6.52 7.36 -4.74
N HIS A 71 -6.09 6.34 -4.01
CA HIS A 71 -6.94 5.64 -3.05
C HIS A 71 -6.85 6.26 -1.65
N ASN A 72 -7.86 6.00 -0.81
CA ASN A 72 -7.91 6.50 0.57
C ASN A 72 -7.00 5.69 1.52
N THR A 73 -5.70 5.71 1.24
CA THR A 73 -4.71 4.79 1.83
C THR A 73 -3.70 5.50 2.73
N SER A 74 -3.93 6.76 3.07
CA SER A 74 -3.02 7.54 3.92
C SER A 74 -2.66 6.81 5.22
N VAL A 75 -3.63 6.12 5.84
CA VAL A 75 -3.43 5.31 7.05
C VAL A 75 -2.47 4.14 6.79
N THR A 76 -2.71 3.35 5.74
CA THR A 76 -1.89 2.16 5.44
C THR A 76 -0.52 2.54 4.88
N GLN A 77 -0.41 3.55 4.03
CA GLN A 77 0.89 3.99 3.51
C GLN A 77 1.74 4.70 4.57
N SER A 78 1.12 5.49 5.45
CA SER A 78 1.82 6.03 6.63
C SER A 78 2.38 4.90 7.51
N LYS A 79 1.62 3.81 7.68
CA LYS A 79 2.10 2.63 8.41
C LYS A 79 3.21 1.90 7.65
N MET A 80 3.06 1.71 6.34
CA MET A 80 4.08 1.07 5.49
C MET A 80 5.42 1.80 5.61
N ARG A 81 5.40 3.14 5.56
CA ARG A 81 6.60 3.98 5.73
C ARG A 81 7.29 3.69 7.06
N GLN A 82 6.55 3.75 8.18
CA GLN A 82 7.11 3.45 9.51
C GLN A 82 7.75 2.06 9.59
N MET A 83 7.10 1.07 8.98
CA MET A 83 7.62 -0.30 8.94
C MET A 83 8.90 -0.39 8.09
N LEU A 84 8.90 0.21 6.89
CA LEU A 84 10.07 0.21 6.00
C LEU A 84 11.28 0.94 6.58
N GLU A 85 11.08 1.96 7.42
CA GLU A 85 12.18 2.67 8.10
C GLU A 85 12.86 1.84 9.19
N THR A 86 12.26 0.73 9.62
CA THR A 86 12.79 -0.09 10.73
C THR A 86 13.01 -1.56 10.40
N ASP A 87 12.13 -2.15 9.61
CA ASP A 87 12.24 -3.52 9.12
C ASP A 87 11.76 -3.62 7.65
N PRO A 88 12.54 -3.08 6.70
CA PRO A 88 12.19 -3.17 5.28
C PRO A 88 12.17 -4.61 4.77
N ALA A 89 12.98 -5.50 5.36
CA ALA A 89 12.99 -6.92 5.04
C ALA A 89 11.69 -7.62 5.46
N GLY A 90 11.17 -7.34 6.66
CA GLY A 90 9.89 -7.88 7.11
C GLY A 90 8.72 -7.45 6.21
N VAL A 91 8.72 -6.20 5.73
CA VAL A 91 7.71 -5.74 4.75
C VAL A 91 7.85 -6.50 3.43
N ALA A 92 9.07 -6.63 2.90
CA ALA A 92 9.33 -7.35 1.65
C ALA A 92 8.91 -8.83 1.73
N GLU A 93 9.24 -9.51 2.83
CA GLU A 93 8.87 -10.92 3.05
C GLU A 93 7.35 -11.09 3.18
N THR A 94 6.67 -10.19 3.90
CA THR A 94 5.22 -10.19 4.04
C THR A 94 4.52 -10.05 2.69
N LEU A 95 5.00 -9.12 1.84
CA LEU A 95 4.45 -8.92 0.50
C LEU A 95 4.77 -10.09 -0.43
N ALA A 96 5.97 -10.67 -0.33
CA ALA A 96 6.31 -11.87 -1.07
C ALA A 96 5.42 -13.06 -0.67
N ASP A 97 5.11 -13.23 0.62
CA ASP A 97 4.20 -14.29 1.09
C ASP A 97 2.81 -14.10 0.47
N LEU A 98 2.28 -12.88 0.52
CA LEU A 98 1.01 -12.53 -0.09
C LEU A 98 0.98 -12.83 -1.58
N VAL A 99 1.99 -12.37 -2.33
CA VAL A 99 2.06 -12.51 -3.79
C VAL A 99 2.16 -13.98 -4.21
N THR A 100 2.95 -14.78 -3.50
CA THR A 100 3.18 -16.19 -3.88
C THR A 100 2.11 -17.16 -3.37
N THR A 101 1.25 -16.75 -2.43
CA THR A 101 0.32 -17.67 -1.77
C THR A 101 -1.11 -17.16 -1.59
N GLY A 102 -1.38 -15.88 -1.87
CA GLY A 102 -2.66 -15.22 -1.58
C GLY A 102 -2.89 -14.91 -0.10
N ARG A 103 -1.89 -15.14 0.76
CA ARG A 103 -1.98 -14.97 2.21
C ARG A 103 -0.65 -14.57 2.84
N ALA A 104 -0.70 -13.86 3.96
CA ALA A 104 0.49 -13.45 4.70
C ALA A 104 0.20 -13.33 6.20
N ARG A 105 1.24 -13.43 7.03
CA ARG A 105 1.09 -13.25 8.48
C ARG A 105 1.20 -11.76 8.84
N VAL A 106 0.19 -11.25 9.54
CA VAL A 106 0.11 -9.85 9.98
C VAL A 106 -0.31 -9.82 11.45
N GLY A 107 0.51 -9.21 12.32
CA GLY A 107 0.21 -9.15 13.76
C GLY A 107 0.06 -10.53 14.44
N GLY A 108 0.71 -11.56 13.89
CA GLY A 108 0.60 -12.94 14.36
C GLY A 108 -0.54 -13.74 13.73
N GLU A 109 -1.49 -13.10 13.05
CA GLU A 109 -2.63 -13.75 12.39
C GLU A 109 -2.33 -14.03 10.92
N LEU A 110 -2.84 -15.14 10.39
CA LEU A 110 -2.75 -15.45 8.96
C LEU A 110 -3.92 -14.78 8.24
N ILE A 111 -3.63 -13.81 7.40
CA ILE A 111 -4.62 -13.06 6.63
C ILE A 111 -4.62 -13.59 5.21
N GLU A 112 -5.79 -13.96 4.73
CA GLU A 112 -6.03 -14.40 3.37
C GLU A 112 -6.78 -13.30 2.61
N VAL A 113 -6.37 -13.08 1.36
CA VAL A 113 -6.94 -12.09 0.47
C VAL A 113 -7.53 -12.82 -0.74
N GLU A 114 -8.68 -12.33 -1.21
CA GLU A 114 -9.33 -12.91 -2.40
C GLU A 114 -8.40 -12.77 -3.62
N PRO A 115 -8.12 -13.87 -4.37
CA PRO A 115 -7.16 -13.85 -5.47
C PRO A 115 -7.42 -12.75 -6.51
N GLU A 116 -8.68 -12.54 -6.89
CA GLU A 116 -9.09 -11.48 -7.81
C GLU A 116 -8.68 -10.06 -7.34
N SER A 117 -8.68 -9.82 -6.02
CA SER A 117 -8.31 -8.51 -5.47
C SER A 117 -6.81 -8.23 -5.51
N LEU A 118 -5.99 -9.26 -5.74
CA LEU A 118 -4.54 -9.14 -5.85
C LEU A 118 -4.13 -8.63 -7.24
N LYS A 119 -5.03 -8.65 -8.24
CA LYS A 119 -4.75 -8.12 -9.56
C LYS A 119 -4.43 -6.63 -9.46
N LEU A 120 -3.34 -6.22 -10.11
CA LEU A 120 -2.89 -4.84 -10.06
C LEU A 120 -3.94 -3.92 -10.69
N ASP A 121 -4.31 -2.88 -9.96
CA ASP A 121 -5.20 -1.84 -10.48
C ASP A 121 -4.50 -1.00 -11.55
N LEU A 122 -5.28 -0.13 -12.18
CA LEU A 122 -4.77 0.76 -13.21
C LEU A 122 -3.68 1.71 -12.71
N GLU A 123 -3.78 2.20 -11.47
CA GLU A 123 -2.81 3.11 -10.89
C GLU A 123 -1.45 2.40 -10.68
N ALA A 124 -1.46 1.24 -10.05
CA ALA A 124 -0.30 0.42 -9.79
C ALA A 124 0.41 -0.02 -11.09
N ARG A 125 -0.35 -0.28 -12.16
CA ARG A 125 0.20 -0.58 -13.49
C ARG A 125 0.82 0.64 -14.19
N LEU A 126 0.37 1.84 -13.87
CA LEU A 126 0.87 3.09 -14.44
C LEU A 126 2.03 3.71 -13.64
N ALA A 127 2.16 3.34 -12.37
CA ALA A 127 3.18 3.85 -11.50
C ALA A 127 4.58 3.50 -12.03
N GLY A 128 5.34 4.54 -12.37
CA GLY A 128 6.77 4.49 -12.68
C GLY A 128 7.49 5.56 -11.86
N ASP A 129 8.83 5.51 -11.80
CA ASP A 129 9.60 6.33 -10.86
C ASP A 129 9.23 7.82 -10.89
N GLU A 130 9.15 8.40 -12.10
CA GLU A 130 8.79 9.81 -12.26
C GLU A 130 7.38 10.11 -11.74
N THR A 131 6.38 9.29 -12.09
CA THR A 131 4.99 9.53 -11.69
C THR A 131 4.76 9.25 -10.20
N ILE A 132 5.47 8.29 -9.62
CA ILE A 132 5.45 8.04 -8.18
C ILE A 132 5.99 9.25 -7.42
N ILE A 133 7.19 9.73 -7.80
CA ILE A 133 7.87 10.81 -7.07
C ILE A 133 7.15 12.15 -7.24
N THR A 134 6.67 12.44 -8.46
CA THR A 134 6.12 13.76 -8.80
C THR A 134 4.61 13.86 -8.63
N MET A 135 3.87 12.79 -8.95
CA MET A 135 2.40 12.78 -8.89
C MET A 135 1.86 12.01 -7.69
N GLY A 136 2.73 11.39 -6.89
CA GLY A 136 2.34 10.66 -5.70
C GLY A 136 1.58 9.36 -6.01
N LEU A 137 1.78 8.75 -7.19
CA LEU A 137 1.08 7.52 -7.55
C LEU A 137 1.45 6.36 -6.62
N ARG A 138 0.43 5.53 -6.30
CA ARG A 138 0.61 4.26 -5.59
C ARG A 138 1.02 3.18 -6.59
N ASP A 139 2.15 2.55 -6.34
CA ASP A 139 2.65 1.42 -7.11
C ASP A 139 2.19 0.06 -6.56
N ALA A 140 2.59 -1.01 -7.24
CA ALA A 140 2.14 -2.38 -6.98
C ALA A 140 2.33 -2.84 -5.53
N ALA A 141 3.50 -2.62 -4.92
CA ALA A 141 3.73 -3.00 -3.52
C ALA A 141 2.88 -2.15 -2.56
N GLY A 142 2.64 -0.87 -2.90
CA GLY A 142 1.74 -0.01 -2.13
C GLY A 142 0.31 -0.52 -2.13
N GLN A 143 -0.21 -0.94 -3.28
CA GLN A 143 -1.53 -1.57 -3.40
C GLN A 143 -1.62 -2.85 -2.58
N LEU A 144 -0.66 -3.77 -2.76
CA LEU A 144 -0.66 -5.06 -2.07
C LEU A 144 -0.57 -4.91 -0.55
N PHE A 145 0.23 -3.95 -0.07
CA PHE A 145 0.30 -3.61 1.34
C PHE A 145 -1.05 -3.10 1.85
N ASP A 146 -1.64 -2.12 1.15
CA ASP A 146 -2.92 -1.54 1.54
C ASP A 146 -4.03 -2.62 1.61
N LEU A 147 -4.13 -3.45 0.58
CA LEU A 147 -5.08 -4.56 0.50
C LEU A 147 -4.96 -5.51 1.69
N LEU A 148 -3.75 -5.97 1.98
CA LEU A 148 -3.49 -6.92 3.07
C LEU A 148 -3.78 -6.32 4.45
N PHE A 149 -3.30 -5.11 4.73
CA PHE A 149 -3.42 -4.51 6.05
C PHE A 149 -4.84 -3.98 6.31
N THR A 150 -5.52 -3.50 5.28
CA THR A 150 -6.96 -3.20 5.34
C THR A 150 -7.76 -4.47 5.63
N GLN A 151 -7.50 -5.57 4.91
CA GLN A 151 -8.13 -6.86 5.20
C GLN A 151 -7.84 -7.34 6.64
N ALA A 152 -6.61 -7.17 7.13
CA ALA A 152 -6.24 -7.53 8.50
C ALA A 152 -7.06 -6.77 9.56
N VAL A 153 -7.24 -5.45 9.37
CA VAL A 153 -8.08 -4.61 10.25
C VAL A 153 -9.52 -5.14 10.28
N TRP A 154 -10.10 -5.44 9.12
CA TRP A 154 -11.48 -5.91 9.03
C TRP A 154 -11.66 -7.34 9.54
N CYS A 155 -10.67 -8.22 9.35
CA CYS A 155 -10.61 -9.52 9.99
C CYS A 155 -10.63 -9.41 11.51
N ARG A 156 -9.89 -8.45 12.08
CA ARG A 156 -9.82 -8.27 13.53
C ARG A 156 -11.05 -7.60 14.13
N ARG A 157 -11.81 -6.84 13.34
CA ARG A 157 -13.14 -6.32 13.74
C ARG A 157 -14.24 -7.37 13.74
N ARG A 158 -14.00 -8.58 13.22
CA ARG A 158 -15.03 -9.60 13.00
C ARG A 158 -16.00 -9.73 14.16
N ASP A 159 -17.28 -9.65 13.80
CA ASP A 159 -18.39 -10.18 14.58
C ASP A 159 -18.45 -11.71 14.30
N GLN A 160 -18.83 -12.52 15.30
CA GLN A 160 -19.01 -13.97 15.12
C GLN A 160 -19.98 -14.30 13.96
N ARG A 161 -20.90 -13.39 13.64
CA ARG A 161 -21.87 -13.57 12.55
C ARG A 161 -21.34 -13.22 11.16
N TYR A 162 -20.36 -12.32 11.05
CA TYR A 162 -20.01 -11.70 9.78
C TYR A 162 -18.54 -11.90 9.40
N GLU A 163 -18.29 -12.29 8.16
CA GLU A 163 -16.99 -12.18 7.52
C GLU A 163 -16.92 -10.89 6.71
N TYR A 164 -15.79 -10.18 6.80
CA TYR A 164 -15.51 -9.02 5.96
C TYR A 164 -14.50 -9.40 4.88
N ARG A 165 -14.78 -9.02 3.63
CA ARG A 165 -13.86 -9.16 2.50
C ARG A 165 -13.62 -7.82 1.85
N PHE A 166 -12.38 -7.39 1.89
CA PHE A 166 -11.92 -6.25 1.16
C PHE A 166 -11.55 -6.70 -0.26
N HIS A 167 -12.14 -6.03 -1.23
CA HIS A 167 -11.99 -6.33 -2.64
C HIS A 167 -11.53 -5.10 -3.39
N GLN A 168 -10.63 -5.31 -4.34
CA GLN A 168 -10.13 -4.23 -5.18
C GLN A 168 -10.25 -4.61 -6.65
N GLU A 169 -11.04 -3.83 -7.39
CA GLU A 169 -11.24 -4.02 -8.82
C GLU A 169 -10.09 -3.43 -9.64
N GLU A 170 -9.75 -4.07 -10.76
CA GLU A 170 -8.69 -3.59 -11.65
C GLU A 170 -8.99 -2.22 -12.28
N LEU A 171 -10.28 -1.89 -12.44
CA LEU A 171 -10.75 -0.68 -13.09
C LEU A 171 -11.80 0.00 -12.22
N PRO A 172 -11.77 1.34 -12.13
CA PRO A 172 -12.83 2.07 -11.46
C PRO A 172 -14.15 1.92 -12.22
N ASP A 173 -15.24 1.96 -11.47
CA ASP A 173 -16.59 1.89 -12.01
C ASP A 173 -16.97 3.24 -12.62
N LYS A 174 -17.30 3.22 -13.92
CA LYS A 174 -17.66 4.40 -14.69
C LYS A 174 -19.02 4.97 -14.29
N GLU A 175 -19.95 4.14 -13.85
CA GLU A 175 -21.32 4.53 -13.55
C GLU A 175 -21.41 5.11 -12.13
N THR A 176 -20.77 4.46 -11.17
CA THR A 176 -20.79 4.87 -9.76
C THR A 176 -19.67 5.84 -9.38
N GLN A 177 -18.67 6.03 -10.26
CA GLN A 177 -17.44 6.79 -9.98
C GLN A 177 -16.65 6.26 -8.77
N ALA A 178 -16.87 4.99 -8.39
CA ALA A 178 -16.15 4.33 -7.34
C ALA A 178 -14.69 4.06 -7.76
N THR A 179 -13.77 4.12 -6.80
CA THR A 179 -12.33 3.88 -7.02
C THR A 179 -12.00 2.43 -7.38
N GLY A 180 -12.97 1.51 -7.24
CA GLY A 180 -12.78 0.06 -7.41
C GLY A 180 -12.57 -0.66 -6.07
N GLU A 181 -12.39 0.08 -4.97
CA GLU A 181 -12.26 -0.51 -3.63
C GLU A 181 -13.63 -0.76 -2.99
N LYS A 182 -13.86 -1.99 -2.53
CA LYS A 182 -15.15 -2.45 -1.98
C LYS A 182 -14.94 -3.24 -0.71
N LEU A 183 -15.78 -3.01 0.29
CA LEU A 183 -15.84 -3.85 1.48
C LEU A 183 -17.18 -4.60 1.53
N TYR A 184 -17.10 -5.91 1.39
CA TYR A 184 -18.23 -6.80 1.50
C TYR A 184 -18.36 -7.33 2.92
N ARG A 185 -19.59 -7.36 3.42
CA ARG A 185 -19.95 -8.11 4.63
C ARG A 185 -20.75 -9.33 4.22
N LEU A 186 -20.30 -10.48 4.68
CA LEU A 186 -20.85 -11.79 4.37
C LEU A 186 -21.49 -12.35 5.64
N ASP A 187 -22.78 -12.67 5.57
CA ASP A 187 -23.48 -13.34 6.67
C ASP A 187 -23.19 -14.85 6.62
N ASN A 188 -22.47 -15.35 7.63
CA ASN A 188 -22.06 -16.75 7.72
C ASN A 188 -23.23 -17.71 8.02
N GLN A 189 -24.39 -17.20 8.44
CA GLN A 189 -25.54 -18.04 8.83
C GLN A 189 -26.60 -18.20 7.73
N VAL A 190 -26.68 -17.28 6.76
CA VAL A 190 -27.78 -17.23 5.78
C VAL A 190 -27.31 -17.61 4.36
N GLY A 191 -26.33 -18.51 4.25
CA GLY A 191 -25.86 -18.99 2.96
C GLY A 191 -25.11 -17.93 2.13
N GLY A 192 -24.34 -17.06 2.78
CA GLY A 192 -23.37 -16.20 2.09
C GLY A 192 -23.99 -15.02 1.33
N ARG A 193 -25.13 -14.48 1.77
CA ARG A 193 -25.66 -13.23 1.21
C ARG A 193 -24.57 -12.16 1.32
N GLN A 194 -24.04 -11.74 0.17
CA GLN A 194 -23.09 -10.63 0.09
C GLN A 194 -23.88 -9.33 0.16
N GLU A 195 -23.64 -8.55 1.20
CA GLU A 195 -24.12 -7.17 1.25
C GLU A 195 -22.90 -6.26 1.10
N PRO A 196 -22.84 -5.41 0.06
CA PRO A 196 -21.87 -4.33 0.04
C PRO A 196 -22.20 -3.44 1.23
N VAL A 197 -21.33 -3.44 2.23
CA VAL A 197 -21.56 -2.63 3.43
C VAL A 197 -21.07 -1.22 3.21
N TYR A 198 -20.10 -1.01 2.32
CA TYR A 198 -19.37 0.24 2.20
C TYR A 198 -18.76 0.38 0.80
N GLU A 199 -19.02 1.51 0.12
CA GLU A 199 -18.41 1.87 -1.18
C GLU A 199 -17.08 2.63 -1.01
N GLY A 200 -16.34 2.37 0.08
CA GLY A 200 -14.98 2.87 0.24
C GLY A 200 -14.34 2.36 1.53
N PRO A 201 -13.24 1.61 1.51
CA PRO A 201 -12.67 0.90 2.66
C PRO A 201 -11.96 1.79 3.68
N CYS A 202 -12.21 3.11 3.63
CA CYS A 202 -11.41 4.09 4.32
C CYS A 202 -11.30 3.75 5.82
N LEU A 203 -10.06 3.60 6.27
CA LEU A 203 -9.74 3.38 7.67
C LEU A 203 -9.90 4.70 8.42
N GLY A 204 -10.86 4.77 9.35
CA GLY A 204 -11.03 5.92 10.23
C GLY A 204 -10.02 5.91 11.40
N PRO A 205 -10.16 6.86 12.34
CA PRO A 205 -9.27 6.94 13.51
C PRO A 205 -9.22 5.65 14.34
N GLY A 206 -10.36 4.98 14.53
CA GLY A 206 -10.45 3.72 15.28
C GLY A 206 -9.73 2.58 14.55
N GLU A 207 -9.90 2.49 13.23
CA GLU A 207 -9.22 1.51 12.40
C GLU A 207 -7.71 1.78 12.31
N ALA A 208 -7.28 3.04 12.31
CA ALA A 208 -5.86 3.40 12.36
C ALA A 208 -5.20 2.96 13.68
N LEU A 209 -5.88 3.16 14.81
CA LEU A 209 -5.44 2.65 16.12
C LEU A 209 -5.34 1.12 16.11
N LEU A 210 -6.34 0.44 15.55
CA LEU A 210 -6.34 -1.02 15.42
C LEU A 210 -5.20 -1.52 14.52
N LEU A 211 -4.96 -0.86 13.39
CA LEU A 211 -3.82 -1.15 12.50
C LEU A 211 -2.49 -0.99 13.23
N SER A 212 -2.33 0.07 14.03
CA SER A 212 -1.15 0.26 14.86
C SER A 212 -1.03 -0.83 15.93
N GLN A 213 -2.12 -1.30 16.52
CA GLN A 213 -2.06 -2.43 17.45
C GLN A 213 -1.65 -3.74 16.79
N ILE A 214 -2.15 -3.99 15.58
CA ILE A 214 -1.78 -5.16 14.78
C ILE A 214 -0.28 -5.15 14.45
N THR A 215 0.30 -3.98 14.18
CA THR A 215 1.69 -3.84 13.71
C THR A 215 2.71 -3.60 14.82
N ASP A 216 2.34 -2.86 15.86
CA ASP A 216 3.22 -2.38 16.93
C ASP A 216 2.87 -2.94 18.32
N GLY A 217 1.78 -3.71 18.46
CA GLY A 217 1.33 -4.28 19.73
C GLY A 217 0.61 -3.27 20.63
N GLU A 218 1.01 -3.15 21.90
CA GLU A 218 0.34 -2.26 22.86
C GLU A 218 0.62 -0.77 22.64
N TYR A 219 1.68 -0.43 21.89
CA TYR A 219 2.11 0.94 21.68
C TYR A 219 1.55 1.49 20.38
N SER A 220 0.41 2.18 20.44
CA SER A 220 -0.06 2.90 19.27
C SER A 220 0.78 4.13 18.98
N GLY A 221 1.33 4.20 17.77
CA GLY A 221 2.01 5.39 17.24
C GLY A 221 1.06 6.43 16.66
N VAL A 222 -0.24 6.27 16.82
CA VAL A 222 -1.27 7.16 16.28
C VAL A 222 -1.65 8.21 17.31
N ILE A 223 -1.54 9.48 16.93
CA ILE A 223 -1.85 10.63 17.77
C ILE A 223 -3.09 11.32 17.22
N LEU A 224 -4.11 11.44 18.09
CA LEU A 224 -5.42 12.02 17.76
C LEU A 224 -5.65 13.29 18.59
N HIS A 225 -6.31 14.28 18.00
CA HIS A 225 -6.84 15.40 18.77
C HIS A 225 -8.13 15.00 19.50
N THR A 226 -8.41 15.54 20.68
CA THR A 226 -9.61 15.22 21.48
C THR A 226 -10.92 15.43 20.73
N SER A 227 -10.99 16.37 19.78
CA SER A 227 -12.18 16.59 18.94
C SER A 227 -12.43 15.51 17.89
N VAL A 228 -11.46 14.63 17.64
CA VAL A 228 -11.54 13.50 16.67
C VAL A 228 -11.48 12.15 17.39
N ALA A 229 -10.85 12.09 18.55
CA ALA A 229 -10.53 10.84 19.23
C ALA A 229 -11.76 10.04 19.67
N GLY A 230 -12.92 10.67 19.85
CA GLY A 230 -14.13 9.98 20.30
C GLY A 230 -13.89 9.24 21.63
N PRO A 231 -14.03 7.89 21.69
CA PRO A 231 -13.75 7.12 22.91
C PRO A 231 -12.26 6.85 23.16
N TYR A 232 -11.37 7.20 22.22
CA TYR A 232 -9.94 6.91 22.29
C TYR A 232 -9.16 8.04 23.00
N PRO A 233 -7.95 7.77 23.51
CA PRO A 233 -7.09 8.82 24.03
C PRO A 233 -6.78 9.88 22.97
N GLY A 234 -6.82 11.15 23.36
CA GLY A 234 -6.51 12.27 22.48
C GLY A 234 -5.78 13.39 23.21
N ILE A 235 -5.16 14.26 22.42
CA ILE A 235 -4.43 15.45 22.88
C ILE A 235 -5.22 16.73 22.59
N SER A 236 -4.92 17.80 23.32
CA SER A 236 -5.66 19.08 23.23
C SER A 236 -4.78 20.32 23.15
N ASN A 237 -3.48 20.18 23.35
CA ASN A 237 -2.55 21.30 23.39
C ASN A 237 -1.17 20.95 22.79
N GLU A 238 -0.37 21.99 22.54
CA GLU A 238 0.94 21.86 21.89
C GLU A 238 1.94 21.06 22.72
N ALA A 239 1.89 21.19 24.05
CA ALA A 239 2.80 20.46 24.94
C ALA A 239 2.53 18.95 24.90
N GLU A 240 1.26 18.55 24.94
CA GLU A 240 0.84 17.16 24.79
C GLU A 240 1.21 16.60 23.40
N LEU A 241 1.03 17.38 22.33
CA LEU A 241 1.46 16.99 20.98
C LEU A 241 2.97 16.72 20.93
N GLN A 242 3.75 17.69 21.42
CA GLN A 242 5.20 17.61 21.43
C GLN A 242 5.68 16.42 22.26
N GLU A 243 5.11 16.23 23.45
CA GLU A 243 5.43 15.10 24.32
C GLU A 243 5.08 13.77 23.66
N ALA A 244 3.88 13.62 23.08
CA ALA A 244 3.44 12.38 22.45
C ALA A 244 4.35 11.99 21.26
N VAL A 245 4.64 12.92 20.36
CA VAL A 245 5.52 12.68 19.20
C VAL A 245 6.95 12.38 19.66
N THR A 246 7.49 13.16 20.59
CA THR A 246 8.87 12.99 21.08
C THR A 246 9.03 11.68 21.82
N ASN A 247 8.10 11.33 22.71
CA ASN A 247 8.14 10.10 23.48
C ASN A 247 8.01 8.87 22.57
N TYR A 248 7.12 8.92 21.58
CA TYR A 248 7.00 7.83 20.60
C TYR A 248 8.31 7.65 19.83
N HIS A 249 8.83 8.72 19.24
CA HIS A 249 10.06 8.66 18.45
C HIS A 249 11.28 8.23 19.28
N ALA A 250 11.42 8.76 20.50
CA ALA A 250 12.52 8.40 21.40
C ALA A 250 12.53 6.89 21.72
N ARG A 251 11.35 6.29 21.90
CA ARG A 251 11.15 4.87 22.24
C ARG A 251 11.30 3.95 21.04
N THR A 252 10.65 4.26 19.93
CA THR A 252 10.53 3.35 18.78
C THR A 252 11.54 3.62 17.68
N LYS A 253 12.18 4.79 17.70
CA LYS A 253 13.00 5.34 16.60
C LYS A 253 12.21 5.52 15.29
N ARG A 254 10.87 5.52 15.36
CA ARG A 254 9.93 5.73 14.23
C ARG A 254 9.27 7.12 14.33
N PRO A 255 8.88 7.75 13.22
CA PRO A 255 8.04 8.94 13.26
C PRO A 255 6.67 8.58 13.82
N ALA A 256 5.98 9.48 14.53
CA ALA A 256 4.60 9.24 14.96
C ALA A 256 3.63 9.42 13.77
N GLN A 257 2.46 8.77 13.80
CA GLN A 257 1.37 9.05 12.86
C GLN A 257 0.44 10.08 13.50
N VAL A 258 0.10 11.14 12.77
CA VAL A 258 -0.77 12.21 13.26
C VAL A 258 -1.96 12.32 12.33
N VAL A 259 -3.15 12.33 12.92
CA VAL A 259 -4.39 12.55 12.18
C VAL A 259 -4.66 14.05 12.07
N VAL A 260 -4.75 14.54 10.84
CA VAL A 260 -4.96 15.95 10.51
C VAL A 260 -6.14 16.13 9.58
N PHE A 261 -6.72 17.32 9.54
CA PHE A 261 -7.58 17.79 8.48
C PHE A 261 -6.72 18.47 7.44
N ALA A 262 -6.72 17.89 6.27
CA ALA A 262 -5.76 18.17 5.22
C ALA A 262 -5.84 19.64 4.74
N ASN A 263 -7.06 20.20 4.63
CA ASN A 263 -7.31 21.61 4.35
C ASN A 263 -6.73 22.58 5.39
N ASN A 264 -6.57 22.13 6.63
CA ASN A 264 -6.04 22.96 7.71
C ASN A 264 -4.51 22.86 7.81
N LEU A 265 -3.89 21.93 7.07
CA LEU A 265 -2.44 21.73 7.06
C LEU A 265 -1.73 22.70 6.11
N PHE A 266 -2.37 23.10 5.00
CA PHE A 266 -1.84 24.07 4.05
C PHE A 266 -2.52 25.40 4.28
N GLU A 267 -1.78 26.43 4.67
CA GLU A 267 -2.30 27.80 4.65
C GLU A 267 -2.63 28.18 3.19
N ALA A 268 -3.88 27.97 2.80
CA ALA A 268 -4.62 28.58 1.69
C ALA A 268 -4.01 28.60 0.26
N SER A 269 -2.91 27.90 -0.01
CA SER A 269 -2.13 28.07 -1.25
C SER A 269 -2.23 26.90 -2.25
N TYR A 270 -2.75 25.74 -1.83
CA TYR A 270 -3.23 24.71 -2.73
C TYR A 270 -4.76 24.66 -2.67
N PRO A 271 -5.48 24.75 -3.82
CA PRO A 271 -6.94 24.70 -3.88
C PRO A 271 -7.38 23.26 -3.61
N SER A 272 -7.26 22.87 -2.35
CA SER A 272 -7.78 21.66 -1.82
C SER A 272 -9.24 21.89 -1.47
N ASN A 273 -10.12 21.30 -2.28
CA ASN A 273 -11.56 21.38 -2.05
C ASN A 273 -12.05 20.33 -1.04
N GLY A 274 -11.14 19.68 -0.28
CA GLY A 274 -11.41 18.46 0.50
C GLY A 274 -11.36 18.67 2.03
N HIS A 275 -12.50 18.57 2.70
CA HIS A 275 -12.71 18.77 4.14
C HIS A 275 -12.15 17.67 5.06
N ASP A 276 -11.03 17.05 4.70
CA ASP A 276 -10.90 15.61 4.92
C ASP A 276 -9.80 15.17 5.88
N LEU A 277 -10.10 14.07 6.57
CA LEU A 277 -9.23 13.40 7.53
C LEU A 277 -8.05 12.75 6.78
N HIS A 278 -6.83 13.05 7.17
CA HIS A 278 -5.61 12.55 6.56
C HIS A 278 -4.62 12.08 7.62
N MET A 279 -3.84 11.05 7.31
CA MET A 279 -2.78 10.58 8.19
C MET A 279 -1.43 11.02 7.63
N ILE A 280 -0.68 11.77 8.43
CA ILE A 280 0.70 12.15 8.14
C ILE A 280 1.65 11.43 9.09
N THR A 281 2.94 11.42 8.77
CA THR A 281 3.98 11.14 9.76
C THR A 281 4.57 12.44 10.29
N ALA A 282 4.99 12.45 11.55
CA ALA A 282 5.57 13.61 12.20
C ALA A 282 6.77 13.23 13.09
N ILE A 283 7.83 14.03 13.02
CA ILE A 283 8.98 14.01 13.95
C ILE A 283 9.11 15.40 14.55
N CYS A 284 9.28 15.48 15.87
CA CYS A 284 9.57 16.74 16.56
C CYS A 284 11.08 16.95 16.63
N HIS A 285 11.55 18.13 16.20
CA HIS A 285 12.93 18.54 16.36
C HIS A 285 13.11 19.27 17.69
N GLY A 286 13.81 18.62 18.62
CA GLY A 286 13.72 18.85 20.07
C GLY A 286 14.00 20.26 20.60
N GLU A 287 14.71 21.11 19.85
CA GLU A 287 15.04 22.48 20.31
C GLU A 287 14.14 23.57 19.70
N SER A 288 13.59 23.34 18.50
CA SER A 288 12.88 24.38 17.74
C SER A 288 11.36 24.33 17.90
N LYS A 289 10.82 23.30 18.59
CA LYS A 289 9.37 23.02 18.64
C LYS A 289 8.72 22.90 17.24
N GLN A 290 9.53 22.60 16.24
CA GLN A 290 9.11 22.41 14.86
C GLN A 290 8.94 20.93 14.55
N PHE A 291 8.01 20.66 13.66
CA PHE A 291 7.68 19.34 13.17
C PHE A 291 8.13 19.19 11.73
N PHE A 292 8.71 18.03 11.43
CA PHE A 292 8.99 17.57 10.09
C PHE A 292 7.94 16.53 9.75
N CYS A 293 7.13 16.83 8.73
CA CYS A 293 5.94 16.07 8.40
C CYS A 293 6.02 15.54 6.97
N GLN A 294 5.41 14.37 6.73
CA GLN A 294 5.22 13.81 5.39
C GLN A 294 3.75 13.39 5.22
N SER A 295 3.12 13.85 4.14
CA SER A 295 1.72 13.57 3.80
C SER A 295 1.54 12.49 2.74
N PHE A 296 2.62 12.05 2.07
CA PHE A 296 2.58 10.95 1.09
C PHE A 296 1.86 11.31 -0.22
N TRP A 297 1.79 12.59 -0.57
CA TRP A 297 1.24 13.08 -1.85
C TRP A 297 2.32 13.40 -2.88
N GLY A 298 3.54 12.89 -2.66
CA GLY A 298 4.70 13.21 -3.46
C GLY A 298 5.52 14.36 -2.89
N ARG A 299 6.79 14.38 -3.33
CA ARG A 299 7.86 15.17 -2.71
C ARG A 299 7.63 16.67 -2.72
N GLN A 300 6.94 17.19 -3.75
CA GLN A 300 6.68 18.63 -3.88
C GLN A 300 5.77 19.14 -2.77
N ILE A 301 4.78 18.34 -2.37
CA ILE A 301 3.84 18.73 -1.32
C ILE A 301 4.50 18.54 0.05
N ASP A 302 5.19 17.42 0.26
CA ASP A 302 5.91 17.13 1.51
C ASP A 302 6.98 18.18 1.83
N ALA A 303 7.63 18.77 0.83
CA ALA A 303 8.60 19.85 1.03
C ALA A 303 8.00 21.06 1.76
N GLY A 304 6.71 21.34 1.53
CA GLY A 304 5.96 22.41 2.20
C GLY A 304 5.57 22.10 3.63
N LEU A 305 5.78 20.86 4.10
CA LEU A 305 5.37 20.40 5.43
C LEU A 305 6.52 20.33 6.45
N ASN A 306 7.72 20.74 6.05
CA ASN A 306 8.89 20.73 6.92
C ASN A 306 9.03 22.04 7.70
N GLY A 307 9.22 21.93 9.01
CA GLY A 307 9.38 23.08 9.89
C GLY A 307 8.07 23.67 10.42
N ILE A 308 6.97 22.91 10.39
CA ILE A 308 5.66 23.34 10.88
C ILE A 308 5.71 23.54 12.39
N GLU A 309 5.15 24.66 12.89
CA GLU A 309 5.03 24.89 14.33
C GLU A 309 3.98 23.97 14.98
N ALA A 310 4.18 23.62 16.26
CA ALA A 310 3.22 22.84 17.05
C ALA A 310 1.79 23.40 16.97
N SER A 311 1.66 24.73 17.01
CA SER A 311 0.39 25.45 16.96
C SER A 311 -0.37 25.24 15.65
N VAL A 312 0.36 25.21 14.53
CA VAL A 312 -0.18 24.99 13.17
C VAL A 312 -0.60 23.54 13.02
N LEU A 313 0.27 22.61 13.41
CA LEU A 313 -0.05 21.18 13.35
C LEU A 313 -1.24 20.84 14.25
N LEU A 314 -1.27 21.33 15.50
CA LEU A 314 -2.39 21.11 16.41
C LEU A 314 -3.70 21.64 15.83
N ARG A 315 -3.70 22.85 15.25
CA ARG A 315 -4.87 23.42 14.56
C ARG A 315 -5.31 22.55 13.39
N ALA A 316 -4.37 21.97 12.65
CA ALA A 316 -4.68 21.04 11.58
C ALA A 316 -5.38 19.78 12.10
N MET A 317 -5.11 19.33 13.32
CA MET A 317 -5.76 18.16 13.93
C MET A 317 -7.19 18.43 14.43
N VAL A 318 -7.62 19.69 14.54
CA VAL A 318 -8.95 20.04 15.08
C VAL A 318 -10.04 19.81 14.03
N LEU A 319 -11.09 19.06 14.42
CA LEU A 319 -12.33 18.93 13.65
C LEU A 319 -12.91 20.33 13.29
N PRO A 320 -13.10 20.66 12.00
CA PRO A 320 -13.56 21.99 11.59
C PRO A 320 -14.99 22.34 12.07
N ASP A 321 -15.21 23.60 12.47
CA ASP A 321 -16.51 24.14 12.90
C ASP A 321 -17.66 23.97 11.90
N ARG A 322 -17.37 23.91 10.59
CA ARG A 322 -18.40 23.63 9.57
C ARG A 322 -19.03 22.24 9.72
N ILE A 323 -18.35 21.31 10.39
CA ILE A 323 -18.90 19.99 10.74
C ILE A 323 -19.73 20.07 12.03
N HIS A 324 -19.38 20.98 12.96
CA HIS A 324 -20.06 21.20 14.24
C HIS A 324 -21.49 21.79 14.11
N GLY A 325 -21.85 22.39 12.95
CA GLY A 325 -23.20 22.90 12.67
C GLY A 325 -24.27 21.85 12.39
N ILE A 326 -23.88 20.58 12.22
CA ILE A 326 -24.83 19.46 12.14
C ILE A 326 -24.29 18.34 13.04
N PRO A 327 -24.68 18.30 14.33
CA PRO A 327 -24.26 17.28 15.30
C PRO A 327 -24.64 15.83 14.92
N GLN A 328 -25.24 15.62 13.75
CA GLN A 328 -25.59 14.33 13.17
C GLN A 328 -25.08 14.13 11.73
N ALA A 329 -24.27 15.04 11.15
CA ALA A 329 -23.89 14.93 9.73
C ALA A 329 -22.69 14.04 9.49
N TYR A 330 -21.69 13.96 10.37
CA TYR A 330 -20.52 13.12 10.11
C TYR A 330 -20.93 11.64 9.91
N ASP A 331 -21.89 11.15 10.71
CA ASP A 331 -22.49 9.82 10.56
C ASP A 331 -23.49 9.69 9.38
N LYS A 332 -23.92 10.80 8.77
CA LYS A 332 -24.84 10.84 7.62
C LYS A 332 -24.14 11.11 6.28
N ILE A 333 -22.92 11.64 6.28
CA ILE A 333 -22.08 11.72 5.09
C ILE A 333 -21.76 10.27 4.70
N PRO A 334 -22.02 9.79 3.48
CA PRO A 334 -21.61 8.45 3.09
C PRO A 334 -20.10 8.28 3.29
N ALA A 335 -19.65 7.14 3.78
CA ALA A 335 -18.26 6.97 4.18
C ALA A 335 -17.23 7.19 3.07
N HIS A 336 -17.61 6.93 1.82
CA HIS A 336 -16.83 7.26 0.63
C HIS A 336 -16.65 8.77 0.41
N GLN A 337 -17.33 9.62 1.18
CA GLN A 337 -17.24 11.09 1.17
C GLN A 337 -16.66 11.66 2.48
N ARG A 338 -16.26 10.82 3.44
CA ARG A 338 -15.73 11.27 4.75
C ARG A 338 -14.22 11.49 4.75
N VAL A 339 -13.54 11.06 3.69
CA VAL A 339 -12.10 11.19 3.45
C VAL A 339 -11.88 11.36 1.96
N ILE A 340 -11.46 12.55 1.54
CA ILE A 340 -11.09 12.94 0.17
C ILE A 340 -9.92 13.94 0.21
N ASP A 341 -8.79 13.54 -0.35
CA ASP A 341 -7.50 14.23 -0.25
C ASP A 341 -7.47 15.69 -0.83
N PRO A 342 -6.75 16.65 -0.23
CA PRO A 342 -6.54 18.02 -0.72
C PRO A 342 -5.69 18.14 -2.00
N ALA A 343 -4.89 17.13 -2.36
CA ALA A 343 -4.28 17.01 -3.68
C ALA A 343 -5.31 16.63 -4.77
N TYR A 344 -6.60 16.51 -4.42
CA TYR A 344 -7.73 16.41 -5.35
C TYR A 344 -8.44 17.75 -5.59
N PRO A 345 -7.98 18.57 -6.54
CA PRO A 345 -8.74 19.77 -6.94
C PRO A 345 -9.96 19.45 -7.82
N VAL A 346 -10.32 18.19 -8.05
CA VAL A 346 -11.18 17.78 -9.16
C VAL A 346 -12.46 17.10 -8.66
N ARG A 347 -13.63 17.63 -9.05
CA ARG A 347 -14.95 17.07 -8.69
C ARG A 347 -15.07 15.62 -9.16
N PRO A 348 -15.84 14.77 -8.47
CA PRO A 348 -16.12 13.38 -8.87
C PRO A 348 -16.38 13.15 -10.37
N ALA A 349 -17.18 14.02 -10.99
CA ALA A 349 -17.48 13.97 -12.43
C ALA A 349 -16.27 14.28 -13.33
N ASP A 350 -15.43 15.23 -12.93
CA ASP A 350 -14.23 15.64 -13.66
C ASP A 350 -13.09 14.59 -13.48
N ARG A 351 -13.18 13.73 -12.44
CA ARG A 351 -12.29 12.57 -12.22
C ARG A 351 -12.59 11.44 -13.21
N ALA A 352 -13.87 11.15 -13.43
CA ALA A 352 -14.29 10.16 -14.41
C ALA A 352 -13.77 10.53 -15.79
N GLU A 353 -13.81 11.81 -16.19
CA GLU A 353 -13.30 12.26 -17.48
C GLU A 353 -11.77 12.11 -17.61
N LYS A 354 -10.99 12.47 -16.58
CA LYS A 354 -9.53 12.26 -16.57
C LYS A 354 -9.15 10.78 -16.54
N MET A 355 -9.82 9.96 -15.72
CA MET A 355 -9.65 8.51 -15.70
C MET A 355 -10.13 7.85 -16.99
N ILE A 356 -11.19 8.35 -17.63
CA ILE A 356 -11.67 7.89 -18.94
C ILE A 356 -10.66 8.27 -20.02
N THR A 357 -10.08 9.46 -19.97
CA THR A 357 -9.01 9.91 -20.89
C THR A 357 -7.75 9.08 -20.68
N LEU A 358 -7.36 8.84 -19.43
CA LEU A 358 -6.25 7.96 -19.07
C LEU A 358 -6.54 6.53 -19.54
N LYS A 359 -7.76 6.03 -19.32
CA LYS A 359 -8.26 4.73 -19.79
C LYS A 359 -8.29 4.66 -21.30
N GLN A 360 -8.60 5.72 -22.04
CA GLN A 360 -8.54 5.77 -23.51
C GLN A 360 -7.10 5.77 -24.01
N THR A 361 -6.23 6.58 -23.41
CA THR A 361 -4.78 6.55 -23.67
C THR A 361 -4.21 5.16 -23.37
N LEU A 362 -4.67 4.51 -22.31
CA LEU A 362 -4.31 3.15 -21.94
C LEU A 362 -4.91 2.10 -22.86
N THR A 363 -6.17 2.18 -23.27
CA THR A 363 -6.72 1.29 -24.29
C THR A 363 -5.88 1.41 -25.56
N ASN A 364 -5.46 2.62 -25.93
CA ASN A 364 -4.56 2.81 -27.06
C ASN A 364 -3.13 2.27 -26.83
N LEU A 365 -2.59 2.38 -25.62
CA LEU A 365 -1.27 1.86 -25.25
C LEU A 365 -1.27 0.35 -25.09
N CYS A 366 -2.27 -0.24 -24.42
CA CYS A 366 -2.53 -1.67 -24.34
C CYS A 366 -2.83 -2.22 -25.73
N ASP A 367 -3.63 -1.58 -26.58
CA ASP A 367 -3.82 -2.03 -27.96
C ASP A 367 -2.52 -1.98 -28.75
N ARG A 368 -1.68 -0.96 -28.53
CA ARG A 368 -0.33 -0.89 -29.12
C ARG A 368 0.57 -1.99 -28.58
N GLN A 369 0.57 -2.23 -27.27
CA GLN A 369 1.38 -3.25 -26.61
C GLN A 369 0.92 -4.64 -27.00
N LEU A 370 -0.39 -4.89 -27.07
CA LEU A 370 -0.99 -6.13 -27.55
C LEU A 370 -0.67 -6.33 -29.04
N LYS A 371 -0.66 -5.27 -29.86
CA LYS A 371 -0.17 -5.32 -31.25
C LYS A 371 1.33 -5.59 -31.34
N LEU A 372 2.12 -5.06 -30.42
CA LEU A 372 3.56 -5.31 -30.32
C LEU A 372 3.85 -6.73 -29.83
N GLN A 373 3.11 -7.25 -28.85
CA GLN A 373 3.19 -8.61 -28.33
C GLN A 373 2.64 -9.64 -29.34
N ASN A 374 1.66 -9.25 -30.15
CA ASN A 374 1.16 -10.04 -31.28
C ASN A 374 1.89 -9.73 -32.59
N SER A 375 2.92 -8.89 -32.57
CA SER A 375 3.71 -8.65 -33.77
C SER A 375 4.36 -9.97 -34.21
N PRO A 376 4.59 -10.16 -35.53
CA PRO A 376 5.31 -11.31 -36.02
C PRO A 376 6.64 -11.53 -35.29
N GLU A 377 7.34 -10.44 -34.97
CA GLU A 377 8.60 -10.44 -34.22
C GLU A 377 8.43 -10.92 -32.77
N ALA A 378 7.44 -10.42 -32.04
CA ALA A 378 7.19 -10.87 -30.66
C ALA A 378 6.70 -12.33 -30.61
N ARG A 379 5.90 -12.76 -31.59
CA ARG A 379 5.51 -14.17 -31.74
C ARG A 379 6.71 -15.06 -32.06
N LEU A 380 7.61 -14.60 -32.91
CA LEU A 380 8.88 -15.29 -33.21
C LEU A 380 9.76 -15.38 -31.97
N ARG A 381 9.89 -14.30 -31.19
CA ARG A 381 10.66 -14.30 -29.93
C ARG A 381 10.03 -15.19 -28.86
N LYS A 382 8.70 -15.18 -28.72
CA LYS A 382 7.97 -16.06 -27.79
C LYS A 382 8.15 -17.52 -28.16
N LYS A 383 7.92 -17.85 -29.44
CA LYS A 383 8.12 -19.21 -29.96
C LYS A 383 9.57 -19.66 -29.81
N TYR A 384 10.54 -18.81 -30.10
CA TYR A 384 11.96 -19.10 -29.88
C TYR A 384 12.26 -19.44 -28.42
N ARG A 385 11.70 -18.69 -27.45
CA ARG A 385 11.86 -19.00 -26.02
C ARG A 385 11.25 -20.35 -25.66
N GLU A 386 10.05 -20.64 -26.16
CA GLU A 386 9.38 -21.93 -25.95
C GLU A 386 10.20 -23.09 -26.54
N ASP A 387 10.70 -22.94 -27.77
CA ASP A 387 11.54 -23.92 -28.45
C ASP A 387 12.87 -24.14 -27.69
N VAL A 388 13.49 -23.07 -27.16
CA VAL A 388 14.70 -23.17 -26.33
C VAL A 388 14.43 -23.91 -25.03
N LEU A 389 13.33 -23.61 -24.34
CA LEU A 389 12.96 -24.29 -23.09
C LEU A 389 12.69 -25.78 -23.31
N GLU A 390 12.01 -26.13 -24.40
CA GLU A 390 11.77 -27.52 -24.78
C GLU A 390 13.09 -28.22 -25.11
N TRP A 391 13.97 -27.56 -25.86
CA TRP A 391 15.30 -28.08 -26.17
C TRP A 391 16.13 -28.31 -24.91
N GLU A 392 16.15 -27.36 -23.97
CA GLU A 392 16.89 -27.47 -22.71
C GLU A 392 16.35 -28.61 -21.84
N ARG A 393 15.03 -28.82 -21.82
CA ARG A 393 14.41 -29.96 -21.13
C ARG A 393 14.87 -31.28 -21.73
N ALA A 394 14.80 -31.41 -23.07
CA ALA A 394 15.23 -32.62 -23.78
C ALA A 394 16.74 -32.87 -23.65
N TYR A 395 17.56 -31.82 -23.66
CA TYR A 395 19.00 -31.91 -23.44
C TYR A 395 19.32 -32.39 -22.03
N LYS A 396 18.68 -31.82 -21.00
CA LYS A 396 18.86 -32.26 -19.60
C LYS A 396 18.46 -33.72 -19.41
N GLU A 397 17.36 -34.15 -20.03
CA GLU A 397 16.92 -35.54 -20.00
C GLU A 397 17.90 -36.47 -20.71
N HIS A 398 18.41 -36.08 -21.88
CA HIS A 398 19.44 -36.82 -22.60
C HIS A 398 20.71 -36.98 -21.77
N VAL A 399 21.25 -35.88 -21.21
CA VAL A 399 22.45 -35.92 -20.36
C VAL A 399 22.24 -36.82 -19.15
N LYS A 400 21.04 -36.79 -18.55
CA LYS A 400 20.68 -37.67 -17.44
C LYS A 400 20.71 -39.16 -17.81
N LEU A 401 20.26 -39.51 -19.02
CA LEU A 401 20.14 -40.91 -19.46
C LEU A 401 21.45 -41.46 -20.05
N PHE A 402 22.20 -40.63 -20.77
CA PHE A 402 23.31 -41.07 -21.63
C PHE A 402 24.67 -40.50 -21.22
N GLY A 403 24.70 -39.56 -20.27
CA GLY A 403 25.89 -38.79 -19.92
C GLY A 403 26.30 -37.79 -21.02
N GLU A 404 27.32 -36.99 -20.73
CA GLU A 404 27.81 -35.96 -21.67
C GLU A 404 28.66 -36.54 -22.82
N SER A 405 29.10 -37.79 -22.69
CA SER A 405 29.94 -38.47 -23.68
C SER A 405 29.21 -38.83 -24.98
N ILE A 406 27.88 -38.90 -24.96
CA ILE A 406 27.06 -39.19 -26.15
C ILE A 406 26.44 -37.88 -26.64
N PRO A 407 26.77 -37.43 -27.86
CA PRO A 407 26.34 -36.12 -28.35
C PRO A 407 24.82 -36.02 -28.50
N PHE A 408 24.25 -34.91 -28.03
CA PHE A 408 22.85 -34.60 -28.21
C PHE A 408 22.58 -34.17 -29.65
N SER A 409 21.73 -34.92 -30.35
CA SER A 409 21.54 -34.79 -31.79
C SER A 409 20.55 -33.69 -32.20
N ARG A 410 19.71 -33.20 -31.27
CA ARG A 410 18.77 -32.11 -31.57
C ARG A 410 19.55 -30.79 -31.62
N PRO A 411 19.57 -30.06 -32.74
CA PRO A 411 20.24 -28.77 -32.82
C PRO A 411 19.54 -27.76 -31.91
N ARG A 412 20.31 -26.87 -31.28
CA ARG A 412 19.74 -25.79 -30.46
C ARG A 412 18.97 -24.84 -31.39
N PRO A 413 17.76 -24.42 -31.02
CA PRO A 413 17.03 -23.39 -31.76
C PRO A 413 17.91 -22.16 -31.95
N GLU A 414 17.93 -21.62 -33.16
CA GLU A 414 18.67 -20.39 -33.47
C GLU A 414 17.81 -19.17 -33.16
N PRO A 415 18.39 -18.08 -32.62
CA PRO A 415 17.66 -16.86 -32.40
C PRO A 415 17.12 -16.33 -33.74
N PRO A 416 15.89 -15.77 -33.77
CA PRO A 416 15.41 -15.11 -34.98
C PRO A 416 16.42 -14.03 -35.37
N GLY A 417 16.95 -14.11 -36.59
CA GLY A 417 17.99 -13.19 -37.09
C GLY A 417 17.54 -11.74 -37.02
N ASN A 418 18.50 -10.80 -36.95
CA ASN A 418 18.24 -9.37 -36.79
C ASN A 418 17.17 -8.89 -37.77
N LEU A 419 15.98 -8.63 -37.23
CA LEU A 419 14.88 -7.89 -37.84
C LEU A 419 14.88 -6.49 -37.24
#